data_AF-A0A6I6AI87-F1
#
_entry.id   AF-A0A6I6AI87-F1
#
_cell.length_a   1.000
_cell.length_b   1.000
_cell.length_c   1.000
_cell.angle_alpha   90.00
_cell.angle_beta   90.00
_cell.angle_gamma   90.00
#
_symmetry.space_group_name_H-M   'P 1'
#
loop_
_entity.id
_entity.type
_entity.pdbx_description
1 polymer ?
#
loop_
_entity_poly.entity_id
_entity_poly.type
_entity_poly.pdbx_seq_one_letter_code
_entity_poly.pdbx_strand_id
1 'polypeptide(L)'
;MMQVIISYELRNHGWAIVSLSDGQTTVERAASGLHDSLLDLAQMALSILSGSSDSTACFLDEPGELQLIVRQNDEKASYEVLWFPDGIRGKTTSRQDSEILLQGVTTGRRIVQQINQVLWKIHEQIEARDYHRRWGKEFPLHEYQRLAEHAEKM
;
A
#
# COMPACT_ATOMS: atom_id res chain seq x y z
N MET A 1 19.20 8.47 6.66
CA MET A 1 18.44 7.39 5.99
C MET A 1 17.01 7.86 5.92
N MET A 2 16.44 8.07 4.72
CA MET A 2 15.04 8.51 4.60
C MET A 2 14.12 7.40 5.11
N GLN A 3 13.23 7.76 6.03
CA GLN A 3 12.33 6.81 6.70
C GLN A 3 11.04 6.74 5.89
N VAL A 4 10.81 5.67 5.13
CA VAL A 4 9.45 5.39 4.66
C VAL A 4 8.65 4.76 5.80
N ILE A 5 7.47 5.32 6.05
CA ILE A 5 6.49 4.84 7.02
C ILE A 5 5.17 4.67 6.28
N ILE A 6 4.57 3.49 6.42
CA ILE A 6 3.27 3.16 5.84
C ILE A 6 2.34 2.75 6.98
N SER A 7 1.15 3.33 7.02
CA SER A 7 0.10 2.93 7.94
C SER A 7 -1.23 2.82 7.20
N TYR A 8 -2.06 1.88 7.67
CA TYR A 8 -3.38 1.63 7.15
C TYR A 8 -4.29 1.37 8.34
N GLU A 9 -5.21 2.29 8.58
CA GLU A 9 -6.12 2.22 9.71
C GLU A 9 -7.54 1.96 9.20
N LEU A 10 -8.07 0.81 9.57
CA LEU A 10 -9.42 0.45 9.22
C LEU A 10 -10.44 1.32 9.99
N ARG A 11 -11.41 1.87 9.27
CA ARG A 11 -12.54 2.65 9.79
C ARG A 11 -13.84 1.85 9.64
N ASN A 12 -14.95 2.44 10.04
CA ASN A 12 -16.27 1.81 9.92
C ASN A 12 -16.79 1.89 8.47
N HIS A 13 -17.78 1.05 8.16
CA HIS A 13 -18.56 1.10 6.92
C HIS A 13 -17.73 0.96 5.63
N GLY A 14 -16.74 0.04 5.62
CA GLY A 14 -15.94 -0.21 4.42
C GLY A 14 -14.93 0.89 4.10
N TRP A 15 -14.58 1.75 5.05
CA TRP A 15 -13.52 2.75 4.86
C TRP A 15 -12.26 2.38 5.61
N ALA A 16 -11.14 2.90 5.12
CA ALA A 16 -9.87 2.95 5.83
C ALA A 16 -9.19 4.30 5.60
N ILE A 17 -8.15 4.58 6.37
CA ILE A 17 -7.25 5.70 6.18
C ILE A 17 -5.87 5.13 5.88
N VAL A 18 -5.31 5.49 4.72
CA VAL A 18 -3.92 5.21 4.38
C VAL A 18 -3.08 6.44 4.67
N SER A 19 -1.92 6.24 5.30
CA SER A 19 -0.95 7.30 5.52
C SER A 19 0.45 6.87 5.14
N LEU A 20 1.11 7.71 4.34
CA LEU A 20 2.44 7.53 3.76
C LEU A 20 3.33 8.69 4.18
N SER A 21 4.48 8.41 4.79
CA SER A 21 5.39 9.44 5.29
C SER A 21 6.85 9.13 4.95
N ASP A 22 7.64 10.19 4.73
CA ASP A 22 9.10 10.15 4.62
C ASP A 22 9.82 10.55 5.94
N GLY A 23 9.05 10.77 7.01
CA GLY A 23 9.50 11.27 8.32
C GLY A 23 9.44 12.79 8.48
N GLN A 24 9.23 13.55 7.41
CA GLN A 24 9.03 15.00 7.45
C GLN A 24 7.65 15.42 6.93
N THR A 25 7.24 14.81 5.82
CA THR A 25 5.95 15.01 5.17
C THR A 25 5.11 13.77 5.38
N THR A 26 3.81 13.95 5.59
CA THR A 26 2.83 12.86 5.68
C THR A 26 1.68 13.16 4.74
N VAL A 27 1.35 12.18 3.91
CA VAL A 27 0.18 12.19 3.03
C VAL A 27 -0.83 11.22 3.62
N GLU A 28 -2.02 11.71 3.94
CA GLU A 28 -3.13 10.92 4.45
C GLU A 28 -4.32 11.02 3.51
N ARG A 29 -4.94 9.88 3.18
CA ARG A 29 -6.11 9.78 2.30
C ARG A 29 -7.05 8.69 2.76
N ALA A 30 -8.33 8.82 2.38
CA ALA A 30 -9.27 7.74 2.59
C ALA A 30 -9.03 6.61 1.59
N ALA A 31 -9.39 5.40 1.96
CA ALA A 31 -9.42 4.24 1.08
C ALA A 31 -10.79 3.57 1.20
N SER A 32 -11.54 3.62 0.10
CA SER A 32 -12.86 3.01 -0.04
C SER A 32 -12.73 1.51 -0.26
N GLY A 33 -13.56 0.75 0.44
CA GLY A 33 -13.70 -0.70 0.32
C GLY A 33 -14.34 -1.15 -0.99
N LEU A 34 -14.70 -0.23 -1.89
CA LEU A 34 -14.99 -0.57 -3.29
C LEU A 34 -13.75 -1.13 -3.99
N HIS A 35 -12.54 -0.70 -3.58
CA HIS A 35 -11.26 -1.24 -4.05
C HIS A 35 -10.55 -2.04 -2.95
N ASP A 36 -9.87 -3.12 -3.32
CA ASP A 36 -9.14 -3.96 -2.36
C ASP A 36 -7.71 -3.45 -2.13
N SER A 37 -7.63 -2.27 -1.51
CA SER A 37 -6.36 -1.54 -1.34
C SER A 37 -5.36 -2.29 -0.44
N LEU A 38 -5.87 -3.10 0.50
CA LEU A 38 -5.01 -3.88 1.40
C LEU A 38 -4.40 -5.09 0.67
N LEU A 39 -5.16 -5.75 -0.21
CA LEU A 39 -4.65 -6.79 -1.09
C LEU A 39 -3.59 -6.24 -2.04
N ASP A 40 -3.84 -5.08 -2.67
CA ASP A 40 -2.87 -4.39 -3.54
C ASP A 40 -1.54 -4.14 -2.82
N LEU A 41 -1.59 -3.64 -1.57
CA LEU A 41 -0.40 -3.45 -0.75
C LEU A 41 0.34 -4.78 -0.52
N ALA A 42 -0.37 -5.84 -0.16
CA ALA A 42 0.23 -7.15 0.09
C ALA A 42 0.90 -7.73 -1.18
N GLN A 43 0.24 -7.59 -2.33
CA GLN A 43 0.75 -8.01 -3.64
C GLN A 43 1.97 -7.19 -4.08
N MET A 44 1.98 -5.87 -3.82
CA MET A 44 3.16 -5.03 -4.02
C MET A 44 4.35 -5.58 -3.23
N ALA A 45 4.19 -5.87 -1.94
CA ALA A 45 5.28 -6.39 -1.12
C ALA A 45 5.84 -7.71 -1.66
N LEU A 46 4.98 -8.62 -2.10
CA LEU A 46 5.41 -9.88 -2.73
C LEU A 46 6.13 -9.64 -4.06
N SER A 47 5.65 -8.69 -4.86
CA SER A 47 6.28 -8.31 -6.14
C SER A 47 7.67 -7.72 -5.92
N ILE A 48 7.83 -6.91 -4.86
CA ILE A 48 9.14 -6.38 -4.47
C ILE A 48 10.08 -7.52 -4.08
N LEU A 49 9.63 -8.46 -3.26
CA LEU A 49 10.43 -9.63 -2.86
C LEU A 49 10.81 -10.53 -4.02
N SER A 50 9.96 -10.66 -5.04
CA SER A 50 10.28 -11.42 -6.26
C SER A 50 11.23 -10.71 -7.21
N GLY A 51 11.65 -9.47 -6.90
CA GLY A 51 12.57 -8.70 -7.73
C GLY A 51 11.89 -7.98 -8.91
N SER A 52 10.59 -7.73 -8.84
CA SER A 52 9.89 -6.94 -9.86
C SER A 52 10.45 -5.52 -9.91
N SER A 53 10.70 -5.02 -11.12
CA SER A 53 11.29 -3.70 -11.34
C SER A 53 10.32 -2.54 -11.07
N ASP A 54 9.02 -2.78 -11.20
CA ASP A 54 7.95 -1.82 -10.92
C ASP A 54 6.80 -2.53 -10.19
N SER A 55 6.17 -1.84 -9.26
CA SER A 55 5.03 -2.32 -8.49
C SER A 55 4.19 -1.15 -7.99
N THR A 56 2.87 -1.31 -8.02
CA THR A 56 1.91 -0.26 -7.68
C THR A 56 0.85 -0.79 -6.75
N ALA A 57 0.41 0.04 -5.80
CA ALA A 57 -0.73 -0.22 -4.94
C ALA A 57 -1.65 0.99 -5.00
N CYS A 58 -2.94 0.73 -5.22
CA CYS A 58 -3.95 1.77 -5.39
C CYS A 58 -4.82 1.91 -4.13
N PHE A 59 -5.22 3.14 -3.83
CA PHE A 59 -6.16 3.49 -2.77
C PHE A 59 -7.23 4.40 -3.34
N LEU A 60 -8.45 3.88 -3.45
CA LEU A 60 -9.57 4.64 -3.98
C LEU A 60 -10.09 5.63 -2.94
N ASP A 61 -9.95 6.93 -3.18
CA ASP A 61 -10.46 8.01 -2.33
C ASP A 61 -11.51 8.79 -3.11
N GLU A 62 -12.71 8.21 -3.22
CA GLU A 62 -13.74 8.58 -4.18
C GLU A 62 -14.03 10.10 -4.27
N PRO A 63 -14.04 10.70 -5.47
CA PRO A 63 -13.86 10.09 -6.79
C PRO A 63 -12.40 9.83 -7.19
N GLY A 64 -11.44 10.29 -6.40
CA GLY A 64 -10.02 10.24 -6.69
C GLY A 64 -9.34 8.91 -6.35
N GLU A 65 -8.05 8.85 -6.63
CA GLU A 65 -7.21 7.68 -6.37
C GLU A 65 -5.80 8.13 -5.96
N LEU A 66 -5.31 7.54 -4.86
CA LEU A 66 -3.91 7.63 -4.47
C LEU A 66 -3.20 6.37 -4.97
N GLN A 67 -2.02 6.53 -5.55
CA GLN A 67 -1.15 5.41 -5.90
C GLN A 67 0.18 5.52 -5.19
N LEU A 68 0.63 4.41 -4.62
CA LEU A 68 2.03 4.21 -4.24
C LEU A 68 2.70 3.43 -5.37
N ILE A 69 3.72 4.01 -5.99
CA ILE A 69 4.52 3.36 -7.02
C ILE A 69 5.93 3.14 -6.47
N VAL A 70 6.47 1.95 -6.69
CA VAL A 70 7.81 1.57 -6.25
C VAL A 70 8.59 1.00 -7.42
N ARG A 71 9.75 1.58 -7.71
CA ARG A 71 10.67 1.10 -8.75
C ARG A 71 11.97 0.62 -8.15
N GLN A 72 12.33 -0.63 -8.42
CA GLN A 72 13.57 -1.22 -7.95
C GLN A 72 14.73 -0.92 -8.89
N ASN A 73 15.87 -0.59 -8.30
CA ASN A 73 17.14 -0.41 -8.99
C ASN A 73 18.24 -0.96 -8.09
N ASP A 74 18.61 -2.22 -8.35
CA ASP A 74 19.51 -3.02 -7.51
C ASP A 74 19.08 -3.03 -6.03
N GLU A 75 19.93 -2.58 -5.11
CA GLU A 75 19.65 -2.52 -3.67
C GLU A 75 18.74 -1.35 -3.26
N LYS A 76 18.45 -0.43 -4.18
CA LYS A 76 17.65 0.78 -3.93
C LYS A 76 16.25 0.64 -4.52
N ALA A 77 15.30 1.30 -3.90
CA ALA A 77 13.94 1.45 -4.41
C ALA A 77 13.57 2.93 -4.37
N SER A 78 13.20 3.51 -5.51
CA SER A 78 12.52 4.81 -5.53
C SER A 78 11.03 4.58 -5.33
N TYR A 79 10.38 5.49 -4.60
CA TYR A 79 8.95 5.49 -4.43
C TYR A 79 8.36 6.85 -4.77
N GLU A 80 7.14 6.84 -5.31
CA GLU A 80 6.33 8.02 -5.62
C GLU A 80 4.91 7.78 -5.10
N VAL A 81 4.33 8.81 -4.49
CA VAL A 81 2.93 8.85 -4.09
C VAL A 81 2.24 9.83 -5.01
N LEU A 82 1.39 9.32 -5.88
CA LEU A 82 0.68 10.09 -6.89
C LEU A 82 -0.78 10.22 -6.52
N TRP A 83 -1.35 11.41 -6.71
CA TRP A 83 -2.77 11.69 -6.54
C TRP A 83 -3.44 11.97 -7.89
N PHE A 84 -4.55 11.27 -8.12
CA PHE A 84 -5.40 11.41 -9.30
C PHE A 84 -6.78 11.91 -8.86
N PRO A 85 -7.10 13.23 -8.99
CA PRO A 85 -8.34 13.80 -8.46
C PRO A 85 -9.64 13.16 -8.98
N ASP A 86 -9.64 12.72 -10.24
CA ASP A 86 -10.81 12.12 -10.91
C ASP A 86 -10.81 10.58 -10.89
N GLY A 87 -9.81 9.98 -10.24
CA GLY A 87 -9.58 8.53 -10.21
C GLY A 87 -9.17 7.95 -11.57
N ILE A 88 -8.86 6.65 -11.60
CA ILE A 88 -8.45 5.96 -12.82
C ILE A 88 -9.61 5.09 -13.33
N ARG A 89 -10.71 5.74 -13.69
CA ARG A 89 -11.87 5.05 -14.28
C ARG A 89 -11.58 4.63 -15.72
N GLY A 90 -10.94 3.47 -15.90
CA GLY A 90 -10.82 2.77 -17.19
C GLY A 90 -10.04 3.53 -18.27
N LYS A 91 -9.15 4.45 -17.90
CA LYS A 91 -8.29 5.19 -18.84
C LYS A 91 -6.82 4.92 -18.54
N THR A 92 -6.00 4.88 -19.57
CA THR A 92 -4.56 5.09 -19.49
C THR A 92 -4.34 6.51 -18.98
N THR A 93 -4.30 6.72 -17.66
CA THR A 93 -3.92 8.02 -17.09
C THR A 93 -2.43 8.22 -17.34
N SER A 94 -2.12 9.30 -18.05
CA SER A 94 -0.76 9.78 -18.17
C SER A 94 -0.33 10.31 -16.79
N ARG A 95 0.94 10.12 -16.42
CA ARG A 95 1.55 10.77 -15.25
C ARG A 95 1.28 12.30 -15.21
N GLN A 96 1.00 12.90 -16.36
CA GLN A 96 0.67 14.32 -16.51
C GLN A 96 -0.64 14.73 -15.80
N ASP A 97 -1.57 13.79 -15.57
CA ASP A 97 -2.85 14.05 -14.91
C ASP A 97 -2.78 13.81 -13.38
N SER A 98 -1.57 13.63 -12.85
CA SER A 98 -1.32 13.30 -11.44
C SER A 98 -0.50 14.38 -10.73
N GLU A 99 -0.77 14.54 -9.44
CA GLU A 99 0.04 15.35 -8.53
C GLU A 99 1.00 14.44 -7.75
N ILE A 100 2.29 14.76 -7.72
CA ILE A 100 3.25 14.06 -6.84
C ILE A 100 3.11 14.64 -5.44
N LEU A 101 2.55 13.86 -4.50
CA LEU A 101 2.37 14.27 -3.12
C LEU A 101 3.58 13.94 -2.24
N LEU A 102 4.30 12.87 -2.56
CA LEU A 102 5.49 12.42 -1.84
C LEU A 102 6.39 11.63 -2.79
N GLN A 103 7.71 11.76 -2.64
CA GLN A 103 8.66 10.92 -3.36
C GLN A 103 9.95 10.75 -2.57
N GLY A 104 10.64 9.64 -2.79
CA GLY A 104 11.91 9.39 -2.11
C GLY A 104 12.62 8.14 -2.59
N VAL A 105 13.72 7.82 -1.92
CA VAL A 105 14.53 6.63 -2.16
C VAL A 105 14.77 5.92 -0.84
N THR A 106 14.57 4.60 -0.84
CA THR A 106 14.84 3.70 0.27
C THR A 106 15.33 2.35 -0.26
N THR A 107 15.13 1.25 0.48
CA THR A 107 15.36 -0.12 0.00
C THR A 107 14.02 -0.85 -0.18
N GLY A 108 13.96 -1.79 -1.12
CA GLY A 108 12.78 -2.65 -1.30
C GLY A 108 12.44 -3.40 0.00
N ARG A 109 13.47 -3.87 0.72
CA ARG A 109 13.33 -4.49 2.05
C ARG A 109 12.59 -3.60 3.04
N ARG A 110 12.91 -2.30 3.10
CA ARG A 110 12.26 -1.37 4.03
C ARG A 110 10.78 -1.20 3.71
N ILE A 111 10.42 -1.11 2.43
CA ILE A 111 9.02 -1.00 1.99
C ILE A 111 8.25 -2.27 2.39
N VAL A 112 8.81 -3.45 2.08
CA VAL A 112 8.23 -4.75 2.45
C VAL A 112 8.01 -4.85 3.95
N GLN A 113 8.99 -4.42 4.77
CA GLN A 113 8.85 -4.40 6.22
C GLN A 113 7.70 -3.51 6.71
N GLN A 114 7.50 -2.33 6.11
CA GLN A 114 6.39 -1.45 6.47
C GLN A 114 5.04 -2.06 6.09
N ILE A 115 4.93 -2.66 4.90
CA ILE A 115 3.70 -3.33 4.47
C ILE A 115 3.39 -4.54 5.37
N ASN A 116 4.40 -5.36 5.68
CA ASN A 116 4.22 -6.51 6.58
C ASN A 116 3.77 -6.06 7.98
N GLN A 117 4.31 -4.95 8.48
CA GLN A 117 3.88 -4.37 9.76
C GLN A 117 2.42 -3.91 9.74
N VAL A 118 1.94 -3.36 8.61
CA VAL A 118 0.53 -3.02 8.42
C VAL A 118 -0.35 -4.27 8.48
N LEU A 119 0.00 -5.29 7.69
CA LEU A 119 -0.77 -6.55 7.64
C LEU A 119 -0.81 -7.24 8.99
N TRP A 120 0.33 -7.32 9.68
CA TRP A 120 0.43 -7.89 11.02
C TRP A 120 -0.47 -7.15 12.02
N LYS A 121 -0.42 -5.81 12.07
CA LYS A 121 -1.28 -5.02 12.97
C LYS A 121 -2.76 -5.29 12.75
N ILE A 122 -3.20 -5.33 11.49
CA ILE A 122 -4.60 -5.58 11.15
C ILE A 122 -5.00 -7.01 11.55
N HIS A 123 -4.17 -7.99 11.22
CA HIS A 123 -4.41 -9.40 11.53
C HIS A 123 -4.46 -9.67 13.04
N GLU A 124 -3.60 -9.04 13.84
CA GLU A 124 -3.60 -9.16 15.30
C GLU A 124 -4.81 -8.48 15.95
N GLN A 125 -5.30 -7.39 15.37
CA GLN A 125 -6.39 -6.60 15.95
C GLN A 125 -7.78 -7.15 15.61
N ILE A 126 -7.91 -7.93 14.53
CA ILE A 126 -9.21 -8.36 13.99
C ILE A 126 -9.11 -9.83 13.58
N GLU A 127 -9.92 -10.69 14.20
CA GLU A 127 -10.12 -12.06 13.68
C GLU A 127 -10.64 -11.98 12.23
N ALA A 128 -10.07 -12.76 11.31
CA ALA A 128 -10.37 -12.64 9.87
C ALA A 128 -11.88 -12.64 9.51
N ARG A 129 -12.73 -13.32 10.30
CA ARG A 129 -14.20 -13.30 10.12
C ARG A 129 -14.84 -11.95 10.42
N ASP A 130 -14.28 -11.18 11.34
CA ASP A 130 -14.74 -9.82 11.64
C ASP A 130 -14.25 -8.82 10.59
N TYR A 131 -13.19 -9.14 9.83
CA TYR A 131 -12.72 -8.31 8.72
C TYR A 131 -13.76 -8.26 7.59
N HIS A 132 -14.17 -9.42 7.07
CA HIS A 132 -15.16 -9.48 5.99
C HIS A 132 -16.46 -8.73 6.35
N ARG A 133 -16.97 -8.92 7.57
CA ARG A 133 -18.22 -8.28 8.01
C ARG A 133 -18.14 -6.76 7.96
N ARG A 134 -17.00 -6.18 8.29
CA ARG A 134 -16.83 -4.73 8.44
C ARG A 134 -16.40 -4.04 7.13
N TRP A 135 -15.72 -4.76 6.25
CA TRP A 135 -15.12 -4.18 5.04
C TRP A 135 -15.57 -4.80 3.71
N GLY A 136 -16.31 -5.92 3.74
CA GLY A 136 -16.85 -6.57 2.53
C GLY A 136 -15.80 -7.22 1.63
N LYS A 137 -14.53 -7.28 2.08
CA LYS A 137 -13.39 -7.92 1.42
C LYS A 137 -12.80 -8.97 2.35
N GLU A 138 -12.13 -9.97 1.80
CA GLU A 138 -11.35 -10.91 2.60
C GLU A 138 -10.03 -10.27 3.02
N PHE A 139 -9.56 -10.58 4.22
CA PHE A 139 -8.19 -10.23 4.60
C PHE A 139 -7.22 -11.00 3.67
N PRO A 140 -6.13 -10.39 3.15
CA PRO A 140 -5.17 -11.03 2.26
C PRO A 140 -4.26 -12.02 3.02
N LEU A 141 -4.88 -13.07 3.56
CA LEU A 141 -4.25 -14.04 4.46
C LEU A 141 -3.15 -14.81 3.74
N HIS A 142 -3.37 -15.18 2.48
CA HIS A 142 -2.40 -15.91 1.68
C HIS A 142 -1.12 -15.09 1.48
N GLU A 143 -1.26 -13.83 1.08
CA GLU A 143 -0.14 -12.91 0.86
C GLU A 143 0.59 -12.64 2.17
N TYR A 144 -0.16 -12.37 3.25
CA TYR A 144 0.39 -12.18 4.59
C TYR A 144 1.23 -13.38 5.05
N GLN A 145 0.73 -14.61 4.90
CA GLN A 145 1.46 -15.83 5.26
C GLN A 145 2.76 -15.96 4.45
N ARG A 146 2.73 -15.71 3.14
CA ARG A 146 3.93 -15.75 2.30
C ARG A 146 4.97 -14.70 2.70
N LEU A 147 4.52 -13.51 3.07
CA LEU A 147 5.39 -12.43 3.57
C LEU A 147 6.03 -12.81 4.91
N ALA A 148 5.27 -13.42 5.82
CA ALA A 148 5.78 -13.90 7.11
C ALA A 148 6.86 -14.98 6.93
N GLU A 149 6.64 -15.96 6.05
CA GLU A 149 7.64 -17.00 5.73
C GLU A 149 8.95 -16.44 5.17
N HIS A 150 8.90 -15.32 4.44
CA HIS A 150 10.09 -14.67 3.92
C HIS A 150 10.81 -13.88 5.01
N ALA A 151 10.07 -13.23 5.91
CA ALA A 151 10.65 -12.49 7.02
C ALA A 151 11.45 -13.40 7.99
N GLU A 152 11.03 -14.65 8.17
CA GLU A 152 11.75 -15.64 8.99
C GLU A 152 13.06 -16.16 8.37
N LYS A 153 13.22 -16.00 7.05
CA LYS A 153 14.40 -16.48 6.29
C LYS A 153 15.48 -15.41 6.08
N MET A 154 15.21 -14.16 6.48
CA MET A 154 16.12 -13.00 6.35
C MET A 154 16.88 -12.72 7.64
#